data_AF-A0A0S8JEW8-F1
#
_entry.id   AF-A0A0S8JEW8-F1
#
_cell.length_a   1.000
_cell.length_b   1.000
_cell.length_c   1.000
_cell.angle_alpha   90.00
_cell.angle_beta   90.00
_cell.angle_gamma   90.00
#
_symmetry.space_group_name_H-M   'P 1'
#
loop_
_entity.id
_entity.type
_entity.pdbx_description
1 polymer ?
#
loop_
_entity_poly.entity_id
_entity_poly.type
_entity_poly.pdbx_seq_one_letter_code
_entity_poly.pdbx_strand_id
1 'polypeptide(L)'
;ISLSDIAKQTGVKAGDFAKRLLDYGHHAPTVYFPQIVPECFLIEPTETETRSTLDTFADAMIAIKNEAQNDPDKVKTAPHSTPIGRLDEYRAATQLDCSCHGSTASQISTR
;
A
#
# COMPACT_ATOMS: atom_id res chain seq x y z
N ILE A 1 -15.52 -2.94 -1.91
CA ILE A 1 -15.76 -1.84 -0.95
C ILE A 1 -15.26 -0.53 -1.57
N SER A 2 -15.95 0.59 -1.39
CA SER A 2 -15.48 1.91 -1.85
C SER A 2 -14.93 2.70 -0.66
N LEU A 3 -13.73 3.27 -0.81
CA LEU A 3 -13.09 4.15 0.18
C LEU A 3 -13.26 5.64 -0.18
N SER A 4 -14.14 5.95 -1.14
CA SER A 4 -14.29 7.30 -1.70
C SER A 4 -14.63 8.37 -0.66
N ASP A 5 -15.45 8.04 0.34
CA ASP A 5 -15.83 9.02 1.37
C ASP A 5 -14.66 9.38 2.28
N ILE A 6 -13.85 8.38 2.65
CA ILE A 6 -12.64 8.60 3.45
C ILE A 6 -11.63 9.42 2.64
N ALA A 7 -11.45 9.11 1.36
CA ALA A 7 -10.55 9.85 0.48
C ALA A 7 -10.95 11.31 0.34
N LYS A 8 -12.25 11.62 0.21
CA LYS A 8 -12.76 12.99 0.16
C LYS A 8 -12.57 13.75 1.48
N GLN A 9 -12.72 13.07 2.62
CA GLN A 9 -12.64 13.70 3.94
C GLN A 9 -11.19 13.90 4.43
N THR A 10 -10.31 12.95 4.15
CA THR A 10 -8.96 12.87 4.76
C THR A 10 -7.83 13.05 3.74
N GLY A 11 -8.14 12.95 2.44
CA GLY A 11 -7.16 12.90 1.36
C GLY A 11 -6.36 11.60 1.30
N VAL A 12 -6.67 10.60 2.13
CA VAL A 12 -6.03 9.28 2.12
C VAL A 12 -6.66 8.42 1.04
N LYS A 13 -5.86 7.93 0.09
CA LYS A 13 -6.33 7.14 -1.06
C LYS A 13 -6.36 5.64 -0.73
N ALA A 14 -7.02 4.86 -1.57
CA ALA A 14 -7.03 3.40 -1.50
C ALA A 14 -5.60 2.83 -1.54
N GLY A 15 -4.72 3.40 -2.38
CA GLY A 15 -3.29 3.03 -2.39
C GLY A 15 -2.60 3.23 -1.03
N ASP A 16 -2.94 4.28 -0.29
CA ASP A 16 -2.36 4.55 1.03
C ASP A 16 -2.86 3.54 2.08
N PHE A 17 -4.15 3.22 2.06
CA PHE A 17 -4.72 2.13 2.88
C PHE A 17 -4.02 0.79 2.60
N ALA A 18 -3.76 0.50 1.32
CA ALA A 18 -3.10 -0.74 0.92
C ALA A 18 -1.67 -0.82 1.44
N LYS A 19 -0.90 0.28 1.37
CA LYS A 19 0.45 0.32 1.94
C LYS A 19 0.42 0.22 3.46
N ARG A 20 -0.58 0.81 4.12
CA ARG A 20 -0.71 0.73 5.57
C ARG A 20 -1.06 -0.68 6.06
N LEU A 21 -1.83 -1.46 5.31
CA LEU A 21 -2.09 -2.87 5.63
C LEU A 21 -0.82 -3.72 5.74
N LEU A 22 0.22 -3.39 4.95
CA LEU A 22 1.51 -4.07 5.03
C LEU A 22 2.15 -3.94 6.42
N ASP A 23 1.94 -2.79 7.09
CA ASP A 23 2.45 -2.58 8.45
C ASP A 23 1.77 -3.46 9.49
N TYR A 24 0.53 -3.88 9.23
CA TYR A 24 -0.24 -4.83 10.05
C TYR A 24 0.05 -6.29 9.67
N GLY A 25 0.98 -6.55 8.76
CA GLY A 25 1.33 -7.90 8.31
C GLY A 25 0.33 -8.53 7.34
N HIS A 26 -0.62 -7.73 6.81
CA HIS A 26 -1.57 -8.20 5.81
C HIS A 26 -1.13 -7.76 4.41
N HIS A 27 -1.23 -8.68 3.45
CA HIS A 27 -1.11 -8.30 2.05
C HIS A 27 -2.31 -7.42 1.66
N ALA A 28 -2.05 -6.40 0.84
CA ALA A 28 -3.10 -5.54 0.36
C ALA A 28 -4.08 -6.30 -0.56
N PRO A 29 -5.39 -6.07 -0.47
CA PRO A 29 -6.33 -6.61 -1.44
C PRO A 29 -6.12 -5.93 -2.81
N THR A 30 -6.85 -6.41 -3.83
CA THR A 30 -6.84 -5.77 -5.15
C THR A 30 -7.40 -4.35 -5.04
N VAL A 31 -6.62 -3.36 -5.48
CA VAL A 31 -6.99 -1.95 -5.45
C VAL A 31 -7.37 -1.44 -6.85
N TYR A 32 -8.25 -0.44 -6.91
CA TYR A 32 -8.65 0.25 -8.15
C TYR A 32 -9.30 -0.65 -9.22
N PHE A 33 -9.82 -1.81 -8.81
CA PHE A 33 -10.60 -2.70 -9.67
C PHE A 33 -11.85 -3.19 -8.93
N PRO A 34 -13.04 -3.20 -9.56
CA PRO A 34 -13.33 -2.74 -10.93
C PRO A 34 -13.27 -1.21 -11.04
N GLN A 35 -12.89 -0.69 -12.22
CA GLN A 35 -12.65 0.75 -12.45
C GLN A 35 -13.90 1.63 -12.28
N ILE A 36 -15.10 1.06 -12.36
CA ILE A 36 -16.37 1.78 -12.13
C ILE A 36 -16.59 2.18 -10.66
N VAL A 37 -15.80 1.60 -9.74
CA VAL A 37 -15.86 1.93 -8.31
C VAL A 37 -14.66 2.80 -7.94
N PRO A 38 -14.84 4.08 -7.58
CA PRO A 38 -13.74 4.95 -7.16
C PRO A 38 -13.16 4.50 -5.82
N GLU A 39 -11.82 4.59 -5.68
CA GLU A 39 -11.07 4.16 -4.49
C GLU A 39 -11.48 2.74 -4.03
N CYS A 40 -11.56 1.81 -4.98
CA CYS A 40 -12.06 0.46 -4.72
C CYS A 40 -11.04 -0.44 -4.05
N PHE A 41 -11.52 -1.18 -3.04
CA PHE A 41 -10.92 -2.41 -2.55
C PHE A 41 -11.79 -3.60 -2.95
N LEU A 42 -11.23 -4.52 -3.73
CA LEU A 42 -11.79 -5.82 -4.02
C LEU A 42 -11.11 -6.85 -3.12
N ILE A 43 -11.85 -7.28 -2.09
CA ILE A 43 -11.41 -8.23 -1.08
C ILE A 43 -12.06 -9.57 -1.37
N GLU A 44 -11.24 -10.60 -1.50
CA GLU A 44 -11.68 -11.98 -1.74
C GLU A 44 -10.99 -12.89 -0.71
N PRO A 45 -11.65 -13.17 0.44
CA PRO A 45 -11.17 -14.23 1.31
C PRO A 45 -11.54 -15.58 0.68
N THR A 46 -10.57 -16.45 0.50
CA THR A 46 -10.81 -17.81 0.02
C THR A 46 -11.40 -18.66 1.16
N GLU A 47 -12.03 -19.77 0.81
CA GLU A 47 -12.67 -20.68 1.77
C GLU A 47 -11.70 -21.34 2.76
N THR A 48 -10.39 -21.29 2.48
CA THR A 48 -9.34 -21.85 3.33
C THR A 48 -9.00 -20.93 4.51
N GLU A 49 -9.37 -19.65 4.43
CA GLU A 49 -9.06 -18.69 5.49
C GLU A 49 -9.90 -18.94 6.75
N THR A 50 -9.23 -18.84 7.90
CA THR A 50 -9.91 -19.03 9.18
C THR A 50 -10.69 -17.78 9.57
N ARG A 51 -11.77 -17.95 10.35
CA ARG A 51 -12.51 -16.83 10.92
C ARG A 51 -11.62 -15.86 11.70
N SER A 52 -10.65 -16.38 12.46
CA SER A 52 -9.70 -15.56 13.22
C SER A 52 -8.86 -14.65 12.32
N THR A 53 -8.47 -15.13 11.13
CA THR A 53 -7.74 -14.32 10.15
C THR A 53 -8.62 -13.17 9.64
N LEU A 54 -9.89 -13.45 9.33
CA LEU A 54 -10.84 -12.45 8.85
C LEU A 54 -11.13 -11.39 9.90
N ASP A 55 -11.28 -11.79 11.17
CA ASP A 55 -11.48 -10.88 12.29
C ASP A 55 -10.26 -9.94 12.45
N THR A 56 -9.04 -10.50 12.41
CA THR A 56 -7.80 -9.70 12.50
C THR A 56 -7.65 -8.72 11.33
N PHE A 57 -8.01 -9.14 10.12
CA PHE A 57 -8.00 -8.27 8.93
C PHE A 57 -9.04 -7.14 9.06
N ALA A 58 -10.25 -7.44 9.56
CA ALA A 58 -11.28 -6.44 9.79
C ALA A 58 -10.85 -5.43 10.86
N ASP A 59 -10.23 -5.89 11.94
CA ASP A 59 -9.68 -5.03 12.99
C ASP A 59 -8.59 -4.10 12.46
N ALA A 60 -7.68 -4.62 11.61
CA ALA A 60 -6.69 -3.79 10.93
C ALA A 60 -7.34 -2.72 10.04
N MET A 61 -8.37 -3.07 9.26
CA MET A 61 -9.09 -2.11 8.42
C MET A 61 -9.78 -1.01 9.24
N ILE A 62 -10.37 -1.36 10.39
CA ILE A 62 -11.00 -0.40 11.31
C ILE A 62 -9.93 0.52 11.92
N ALA A 63 -8.80 -0.05 12.36
CA ALA A 63 -7.70 0.72 12.91
C ALA A 63 -7.16 1.73 11.89
N ILE A 64 -6.91 1.31 10.65
CA ILE A 64 -6.42 2.19 9.58
C ILE A 64 -7.45 3.29 9.25
N LYS A 65 -8.74 2.97 9.26
CA LYS A 65 -9.80 3.98 9.09
C LYS A 65 -9.74 5.05 10.18
N ASN A 66 -9.55 4.65 11.43
CA ASN A 66 -9.43 5.57 12.55
C ASN A 66 -8.12 6.38 12.46
N GLU A 67 -7.01 5.76 12.04
CA GLU A 67 -5.75 6.45 11.78
C GLU A 67 -5.93 7.50 10.68
N ALA A 68 -6.58 7.17 9.56
CA ALA A 68 -6.82 8.11 8.47
C ALA A 68 -7.62 9.36 8.91
N GLN A 69 -8.52 9.22 9.88
CA GLN A 69 -9.32 10.33 10.40
C GLN A 69 -8.57 11.21 11.40
N ASN A 70 -7.70 10.62 12.22
CA ASN A 70 -7.01 11.34 13.31
C ASN A 70 -5.61 11.82 12.91
N ASP A 71 -4.89 11.03 12.13
CA ASP A 71 -3.52 11.25 11.66
C ASP A 71 -3.35 10.71 10.24
N PRO A 72 -3.86 11.45 9.22
CA PRO A 72 -3.83 11.00 7.83
C PRO A 72 -2.40 10.88 7.29
N ASP A 73 -1.44 11.63 7.84
CA ASP A 73 -0.06 11.63 7.36
C ASP A 73 0.62 10.30 7.66
N LYS A 74 0.37 9.70 8.83
CA LYS A 74 0.82 8.34 9.16
C LYS A 74 0.41 7.30 8.12
N VAL A 75 -0.81 7.40 7.58
CA VAL A 75 -1.30 6.46 6.56
C VAL A 75 -0.68 6.74 5.19
N LYS A 76 -0.46 8.02 4.85
CA LYS A 76 0.18 8.42 3.58
C LYS A 76 1.66 8.09 3.53
N THR A 77 2.36 8.09 4.66
CA THR A 77 3.80 7.77 4.70
C THR A 77 4.11 6.28 4.77
N ALA A 78 3.10 5.44 5.02
CA ALA A 78 3.27 3.99 5.07
C ALA A 78 3.78 3.41 3.74
N PRO A 79 4.59 2.33 3.74
CA PRO A 79 4.85 1.44 4.87
C PRO A 79 6.06 1.85 5.72
N HIS A 80 6.05 1.46 6.99
CA HIS A 80 7.06 1.75 8.01
C HIS A 80 7.77 0.52 8.56
N SER A 81 7.13 -0.65 8.56
CA SER A 81 7.73 -1.89 9.10
C SER A 81 8.45 -2.72 8.04
N THR A 82 8.18 -2.47 6.76
CA THR A 82 8.79 -3.22 5.66
C THR A 82 10.27 -2.84 5.48
N PRO A 83 11.14 -3.77 5.02
CA PRO A 83 12.56 -3.49 4.84
C PRO A 83 12.86 -2.33 3.87
N ILE A 84 11.95 -2.08 2.93
CA ILE A 84 12.00 -1.00 1.95
C ILE A 84 10.69 -0.22 2.04
N GLY A 85 10.78 1.10 2.01
CA GLY A 85 9.62 2.01 1.99
C GLY A 85 8.99 2.15 0.61
N ARG A 86 8.28 3.26 0.39
CA ARG A 86 7.73 3.57 -0.94
C ARG A 86 8.85 3.79 -1.95
N LEU A 87 8.71 3.13 -3.10
CA LEU A 87 9.58 3.32 -4.23
C LEU A 87 9.18 4.57 -5.02
N ASP A 88 10.17 5.20 -5.63
CA ASP A 88 9.94 6.30 -6.57
C ASP A 88 9.50 5.72 -7.93
N GLU A 89 8.20 5.58 -8.10
CA GLU A 89 7.58 5.06 -9.32
C GLU A 89 7.84 5.95 -10.54
N TYR A 90 7.97 7.26 -10.34
CA TYR A 90 8.25 8.21 -11.43
C TYR A 90 9.67 8.03 -11.96
N ARG A 91 10.66 7.97 -11.07
CA ARG A 91 12.04 7.71 -11.46
C ARG A 91 12.17 6.34 -12.11
N ALA A 92 11.53 5.32 -11.55
CA ALA A 92 11.54 3.98 -12.14
C ALA A 92 10.97 3.95 -13.57
N ALA A 93 9.92 4.74 -13.84
CA ALA A 93 9.31 4.83 -15.16
C ALA A 93 10.12 5.68 -16.16
N THR A 94 10.89 6.66 -15.69
CA THR A 94 11.61 7.62 -16.56
C THR A 94 13.09 7.29 -16.75
N GLN A 95 13.72 6.66 -15.77
CA GLN A 95 15.13 6.26 -15.74
C GLN A 95 15.22 4.76 -15.51
N LEU A 96 14.79 4.00 -16.50
CA LEU A 96 14.64 2.56 -16.39
C LEU A 96 16.00 1.85 -16.42
N ASP A 97 16.38 1.23 -15.31
CA ASP A 97 17.49 0.27 -15.24
C ASP A 97 16.93 -1.14 -15.00
N CYS A 98 16.94 -1.96 -16.05
CA CYS A 98 16.50 -3.36 -15.99
C CYS A 98 17.67 -4.36 -15.95
N SER A 99 18.91 -3.88 -15.79
CA SER A 99 20.10 -4.73 -15.85
C SER A 99 20.53 -5.18 -14.44
N CYS A 100 20.78 -6.48 -14.29
CA CYS A 100 21.34 -7.01 -13.05
C CYS A 100 22.86 -6.80 -13.05
N HIS A 101 23.28 -5.57 -12.73
CA HIS A 101 24.67 -5.33 -12.40
C HIS A 101 25.00 -6.12 -11.12
N GLY A 102 25.69 -7.25 -11.27
CA GLY A 102 26.32 -7.92 -10.13
C GLY A 102 27.21 -6.89 -9.44
N SER A 103 27.07 -6.73 -8.13
CA SER A 103 27.82 -5.76 -7.33
C SER A 103 29.32 -5.93 -7.59
N THR A 104 29.84 -5.12 -8.51
CA THR A 104 31.24 -4.76 -8.61
C THR A 104 31.26 -3.29 -8.25
N ALA A 105 31.62 -3.02 -7.00
CA ALA A 105 32.04 -1.70 -6.58
C ALA A 105 33.19 -1.27 -7.50
N SER A 106 32.90 -0.34 -8.42
CA SER A 106 33.80 0.53 -9.23
C SER A 106 33.04 0.78 -10.54
N GLN A 107 32.50 1.96 -10.86
CA GLN A 107 33.20 3.24 -10.90
C GLN A 107 32.22 4.40 -10.67
N ILE A 108 32.46 5.16 -9.61
CA ILE A 108 32.30 6.60 -9.68
C ILE A 108 33.54 7.10 -10.43
N SER A 109 33.42 7.39 -11.73
CA SER A 109 34.46 8.14 -12.46
C SER A 109 33.90 8.80 -13.71
N THR A 110 33.57 10.08 -13.54
CA THR A 110 33.81 11.18 -14.51
C THR A 110 33.19 11.06 -15.91
N ARG A 111 32.08 11.77 -16.12
CA ARG A 111 32.03 13.05 -16.88
C ARG A 111 30.66 13.71 -16.73
#